data_AF-A0A6B2DZP9-F1
#
_entry.id   AF-A0A6B2DZP9-F1
#
_cell.length_a   1.000
_cell.length_b   1.000
_cell.length_c   1.000
_cell.angle_alpha   90.00
_cell.angle_beta   90.00
_cell.angle_gamma   90.00
#
_symmetry.space_group_name_H-M   'P 1'
#
loop_
_entity.id
_entity.type
_entity.pdbx_description
1 polymer ?
#
loop_
_entity_poly.entity_id
_entity_poly.type
_entity_poly.pdbx_seq_one_letter_code
_entity_poly.pdbx_strand_id
1 'polypeptide(L)'
;MSTENWLCAYAITRNRPALDIGESPRLIGYRDLGVVVAEASPARFDRIDTLDPVDGALAELAREHDAVVRAVFRHEPVLPLRFGTVLDGEAAAVRLLEAGYEQAGACLDEVDGHREWGVRVRH
;
A
#
# COMPACT_ATOMS: atom_id res chain seq x y z
N MET A 1 -9.60 -25.84 7.94
CA MET A 1 -10.19 -24.49 7.86
C MET A 1 -9.12 -23.60 7.27
N SER A 2 -9.17 -23.37 5.96
CA SER A 2 -8.22 -22.49 5.28
C SER A 2 -8.51 -21.07 5.76
N THR A 3 -7.59 -20.48 6.51
CA THR A 3 -7.60 -19.04 6.77
C THR A 3 -7.47 -18.37 5.41
N GLU A 4 -8.56 -17.81 4.89
CA GLU A 4 -8.49 -16.92 3.73
C GLU A 4 -7.57 -15.77 4.14
N ASN A 5 -6.34 -15.77 3.60
CA ASN A 5 -5.30 -14.84 4.01
C ASN A 5 -5.43 -13.57 3.16
N TRP A 6 -6.46 -12.78 3.43
CA TRP A 6 -6.70 -11.51 2.76
C TRP A 6 -5.54 -10.56 3.08
N LEU A 7 -5.05 -9.87 2.04
CA LEU A 7 -3.94 -8.93 2.16
C LEU A 7 -4.44 -7.53 1.78
N CYS A 8 -4.27 -6.57 2.68
CA CYS A 8 -4.43 -5.17 2.32
C CYS A 8 -3.15 -4.69 1.63
N ALA A 9 -3.27 -4.16 0.41
CA ALA A 9 -2.16 -3.65 -0.36
C ALA A 9 -2.10 -2.12 -0.24
N TYR A 10 -0.91 -1.61 0.11
CA TYR A 10 -0.69 -0.19 0.39
C TYR A 10 -0.05 0.54 -0.78
N ALA A 11 0.99 -0.05 -1.36
CA ALA A 11 1.78 0.59 -2.39
C ALA A 11 2.61 -0.40 -3.21
N ILE A 12 2.97 -0.01 -4.43
CA ILE A 12 3.99 -0.66 -5.25
C ILE A 12 5.29 0.15 -5.14
N THR A 13 6.42 -0.54 -5.01
CA THR A 13 7.76 0.06 -4.91
C THR A 13 8.81 -0.88 -5.52
N ARG A 14 10.09 -0.52 -5.46
CA ARG A 14 11.20 -1.38 -5.89
C ARG A 14 11.41 -2.52 -4.88
N ASN A 15 11.63 -3.73 -5.40
CA ASN A 15 11.94 -4.92 -4.60
C ASN A 15 13.42 -4.96 -4.26
N ARG A 16 13.82 -4.14 -3.28
CA ARG A 16 15.20 -4.07 -2.80
C ARG A 16 15.28 -4.44 -1.31
N PRO A 17 16.39 -5.09 -0.87
CA PRO A 17 16.54 -5.57 0.50
C PRO A 17 16.61 -4.45 1.56
N ALA A 18 16.69 -3.18 1.15
CA ALA A 18 16.85 -2.04 2.05
C ALA A 18 15.52 -1.51 2.64
N LEU A 19 14.37 -2.07 2.26
CA LEU A 19 13.07 -1.61 2.74
C LEU A 19 12.76 -2.21 4.13
N ASP A 20 13.27 -1.59 5.19
CA ASP A 20 12.92 -1.92 6.58
C ASP A 20 11.60 -1.24 6.97
N ILE A 21 10.49 -1.88 6.63
CA ILE A 21 9.12 -1.45 6.96
C ILE A 21 8.55 -2.17 8.21
N GLY A 22 9.39 -2.92 8.95
CA GLY A 22 8.99 -3.71 10.11
C GLY A 22 8.47 -5.12 9.77
N GLU A 23 7.98 -5.85 10.78
CA GLU A 23 7.48 -7.23 10.62
C GLU A 23 6.11 -7.29 9.91
N SER A 24 5.36 -6.18 9.96
CA SER A 24 4.13 -5.93 9.21
C SER A 24 3.98 -4.42 9.06
N PRO A 25 3.83 -3.86 7.84
CA PRO A 25 3.60 -4.54 6.57
C PRO A 25 4.87 -5.21 5.98
N ARG A 26 4.67 -6.26 5.20
CA ARG A 26 5.73 -7.00 4.49
C ARG A 26 5.71 -6.71 2.99
N LEU A 27 6.81 -7.00 2.31
CA LEU A 27 6.95 -6.85 0.86
C LEU A 27 6.77 -8.20 0.14
N ILE A 28 5.89 -8.25 -0.86
CA ILE A 28 5.79 -9.38 -1.79
C ILE A 28 6.39 -8.96 -3.11
N GLY A 29 7.42 -9.68 -3.56
CA GLY A 29 8.20 -9.34 -4.75
C GLY A 29 7.77 -10.07 -6.02
N TYR A 30 7.89 -9.39 -7.15
CA TYR A 30 7.91 -9.95 -8.50
C TYR A 30 8.97 -9.22 -9.31
N ARG A 31 10.07 -9.92 -9.63
CA ARG A 31 11.27 -9.33 -10.25
C ARG A 31 11.82 -8.18 -9.39
N ASP A 32 12.05 -7.02 -9.99
CA ASP A 32 12.53 -5.80 -9.34
C ASP A 32 11.40 -4.92 -8.76
N LEU A 33 10.14 -5.36 -8.85
CA LEU A 33 8.99 -4.68 -8.25
C LEU A 33 8.46 -5.45 -7.03
N GLY A 34 7.93 -4.72 -6.06
CA GLY A 34 7.32 -5.28 -4.87
C GLY A 34 6.07 -4.53 -4.47
N VAL A 35 5.13 -5.24 -3.86
CA VAL A 35 3.92 -4.66 -3.27
C VAL A 35 3.97 -4.80 -1.76
N VAL A 36 3.72 -3.68 -1.08
CA VAL A 36 3.69 -3.60 0.38
C VAL A 36 2.31 -4.00 0.86
N VAL A 37 2.25 -5.04 1.69
CA VAL A 37 1.00 -5.65 2.13
C VAL A 37 1.01 -5.94 3.63
N ALA A 38 -0.16 -5.94 4.24
CA ALA A 38 -0.36 -6.48 5.58
C ALA A 38 -1.57 -7.41 5.58
N GLU A 39 -1.59 -8.34 6.54
CA GLU A 39 -2.75 -9.21 6.73
C GLU A 39 -3.97 -8.37 7.11
N ALA A 40 -5.07 -8.65 6.42
CA ALA A 40 -6.34 -8.01 6.62
C ALA A 40 -7.29 -9.03 7.25
N SER A 41 -7.79 -8.73 8.45
CA SER A 41 -8.94 -9.44 8.98
C SER A 41 -10.22 -8.79 8.44
N PRO A 42 -11.17 -9.56 7.88
CA PRO A 42 -12.48 -9.04 7.47
C PRO A 42 -13.19 -8.27 8.60
N ALA A 43 -13.04 -8.72 9.84
CA ALA A 43 -13.60 -8.09 11.04
C ALA A 43 -13.07 -6.67 11.33
N ARG A 44 -12.01 -6.23 10.63
CA ARG A 44 -11.51 -4.84 10.70
C ARG A 44 -12.40 -3.89 9.90
N PHE A 45 -13.00 -4.37 8.80
CA PHE A 45 -13.88 -3.58 7.95
C PHE A 45 -15.35 -3.66 8.40
N ASP A 46 -15.76 -4.76 9.05
CA ASP A 46 -17.10 -4.91 9.63
C ASP A 46 -17.43 -3.86 10.71
N ARG A 47 -16.40 -3.23 11.30
CA ARG A 47 -16.54 -2.19 12.32
C ARG A 47 -16.75 -0.79 11.75
N ILE A 48 -16.72 -0.63 10.42
CA ILE A 48 -16.90 0.66 9.77
C ILE A 48 -18.40 0.88 9.51
N ASP A 49 -19.01 1.76 10.28
CA ASP A 49 -20.38 2.21 10.00
C ASP A 49 -20.38 3.22 8.83
N THR A 50 -21.40 3.21 8.00
CA THR A 50 -21.60 4.25 6.98
C THR A 50 -21.78 5.66 7.56
N LEU A 51 -22.14 5.75 8.86
CA LEU A 51 -22.28 6.99 9.64
C LEU A 51 -21.04 7.33 10.48
N ASP A 52 -19.90 6.69 10.22
CA ASP A 52 -18.67 6.90 10.98
C ASP A 52 -18.29 8.39 10.98
N PRO A 53 -18.06 9.01 12.17
CA PRO A 53 -17.66 10.40 12.25
C PRO A 53 -16.36 10.69 11.48
N VAL A 54 -16.09 11.97 11.22
CA VAL A 54 -14.91 12.43 10.45
C VAL A 54 -13.57 11.92 11.03
N ASP A 55 -13.53 11.60 12.33
CA ASP A 55 -12.37 11.03 13.03
C ASP A 55 -12.57 9.58 13.49
N GLY A 56 -13.55 8.88 12.93
CA GLY A 56 -13.89 7.50 13.28
C GLY A 56 -12.91 6.44 12.75
N ALA A 57 -13.32 5.19 12.81
CA ALA A 57 -12.51 4.03 12.44
C ALA A 57 -12.00 4.10 10.99
N LEU A 58 -12.80 4.62 10.05
CA LEU A 58 -12.39 4.82 8.66
C LEU A 58 -11.24 5.84 8.54
N ALA A 59 -11.28 6.91 9.33
CA ALA A 59 -10.23 7.92 9.33
C ALA A 59 -8.94 7.39 9.97
N GLU A 60 -9.03 6.55 11.00
CA GLU A 60 -7.89 5.84 11.56
C GLU A 60 -7.24 4.90 10.53
N LEU A 61 -8.03 4.08 9.83
CA LEU A 61 -7.52 3.20 8.78
C LEU A 61 -6.86 3.98 7.63
N ALA A 62 -7.45 5.11 7.24
CA ALA A 62 -6.87 5.97 6.21
C ALA A 62 -5.53 6.58 6.67
N ARG A 63 -5.43 7.00 7.94
CA ARG A 63 -4.18 7.50 8.55
C ARG A 63 -3.11 6.40 8.63
N GLU A 64 -3.48 5.18 8.99
CA GLU A 64 -2.56 4.04 9.00
C GLU A 64 -2.05 3.72 7.59
N HIS A 65 -2.93 3.76 6.59
CA HIS A 65 -2.55 3.57 5.19
C HIS A 65 -1.57 4.66 4.72
N ASP A 66 -1.87 5.93 4.97
CA ASP A 66 -0.97 7.05 4.65
C ASP A 66 0.37 6.92 5.38
N ALA A 67 0.38 6.48 6.65
CA ALA A 67 1.61 6.25 7.41
C ALA A 67 2.51 5.20 6.76
N VAL A 68 1.94 4.09 6.28
CA VAL A 68 2.68 3.04 5.55
C VAL A 68 3.25 3.59 4.24
N VAL A 69 2.42 4.26 3.43
CA VAL A 69 2.86 4.84 2.16
C VAL A 69 3.99 5.85 2.38
N ARG A 70 3.86 6.73 3.37
CA ARG A 70 4.93 7.69 3.76
C ARG A 70 6.18 6.99 4.28
N ALA A 71 6.06 5.83 4.92
CA ALA A 71 7.22 5.06 5.35
C ALA A 71 8.00 4.56 4.16
N VAL A 72 7.33 3.93 3.19
CA VAL A 72 7.94 3.45 1.95
C VAL A 72 8.59 4.59 1.17
N PHE A 73 7.87 5.72 1.02
CA PHE A 73 8.34 6.90 0.29
C PHE A 73 9.65 7.50 0.83
N ARG A 74 9.95 7.31 2.13
CA ARG A 74 11.22 7.80 2.71
C ARG A 74 12.44 7.03 2.23
N HIS A 75 12.26 5.83 1.69
CA HIS A 75 13.34 4.90 1.35
C HIS A 75 13.42 4.59 -0.14
N GLU A 76 12.28 4.45 -0.83
CA GLU A 76 12.23 4.05 -2.23
C GLU A 76 11.10 4.83 -2.96
N PRO A 77 11.17 4.98 -4.29
CA PRO A 77 10.05 5.51 -5.07
C PRO A 77 8.80 4.64 -4.86
N VAL A 78 7.64 5.27 -4.79
CA VAL A 78 6.40 4.61 -4.38
C VAL A 78 5.25 5.00 -5.31
N LEU A 79 4.41 4.02 -5.64
CA LEU A 79 3.10 4.21 -6.27
C LEU A 79 2.03 3.82 -5.25
N PRO A 80 1.36 4.79 -4.61
CA PRO A 80 0.29 4.50 -3.66
C PRO A 80 -0.86 3.76 -4.35
N LEU A 81 -1.32 2.67 -3.74
CA LEU A 81 -2.54 2.00 -4.19
C LEU A 81 -3.76 2.69 -3.57
N ARG A 82 -4.92 2.47 -4.16
CA ARG A 82 -6.17 3.01 -3.61
C ARG A 82 -6.38 2.44 -2.20
N PHE A 83 -6.72 3.31 -1.25
CA PHE A 83 -7.12 2.87 0.09
C PHE A 83 -8.22 1.81 0.01
N GLY A 84 -8.04 0.71 0.77
CA GLY A 84 -8.94 -0.43 0.75
C GLY A 84 -8.72 -1.42 -0.40
N THR A 85 -7.59 -1.36 -1.13
CA THR A 85 -7.22 -2.45 -2.04
C THR A 85 -6.93 -3.71 -1.23
N VAL A 86 -7.74 -4.73 -1.44
CA VAL A 86 -7.66 -6.03 -0.77
C VAL A 86 -7.40 -7.12 -1.82
N LEU A 87 -6.47 -8.02 -1.53
CA LEU A 87 -6.02 -9.10 -2.39
C LEU A 87 -6.28 -10.46 -1.73
N ASP A 88 -6.66 -11.43 -2.55
CA ASP A 88 -6.81 -12.82 -2.13
C ASP A 88 -5.44 -13.53 -2.12
N GLY A 89 -4.69 -13.27 -1.05
CA GLY A 89 -3.39 -13.86 -0.79
C GLY A 89 -2.25 -13.38 -1.70
N GLU A 90 -1.10 -14.00 -1.49
CA GLU A 90 0.16 -13.63 -2.15
C GLU A 90 0.16 -13.89 -3.66
N ALA A 91 -0.54 -14.92 -4.12
CA ALA A 91 -0.66 -15.19 -5.55
C ALA A 91 -1.41 -14.04 -6.27
N ALA A 92 -2.40 -13.41 -5.64
CA ALA A 92 -3.07 -12.24 -6.20
C ALA A 92 -2.14 -11.01 -6.24
N ALA A 93 -1.29 -10.85 -5.23
CA ALA A 93 -0.27 -9.80 -5.20
C ALA A 93 0.75 -9.94 -6.33
N VAL A 94 1.24 -11.16 -6.58
CA VAL A 94 2.15 -11.43 -7.70
C VAL A 94 1.45 -11.17 -9.05
N ARG A 95 0.21 -11.61 -9.23
CA ARG A 95 -0.56 -11.35 -10.47
C ARG A 95 -0.79 -9.85 -10.71
N LEU A 96 -1.02 -9.08 -9.65
CA LEU A 96 -1.15 -7.61 -9.74
C LEU A 96 0.15 -6.99 -10.29
N LEU A 97 1.30 -7.38 -9.73
CA LEU A 97 2.61 -6.90 -10.16
C LEU A 97 2.94 -7.33 -11.59
N GLU A 98 2.64 -8.58 -11.94
CA GLU A 98 2.87 -9.11 -13.29
C GLU A 98 2.04 -8.37 -14.34
N ALA A 99 0.75 -8.16 -14.10
CA ALA A 99 -0.14 -7.46 -15.03
C ALA A 99 0.23 -5.98 -15.22
N GLY A 100 0.75 -5.34 -14.16
CA GLY A 100 1.12 -3.93 -14.16
C GLY A 100 2.61 -3.65 -14.40
N TYR A 101 3.43 -4.67 -14.65
CA TYR A 101 4.90 -4.59 -14.53
C TYR A 101 5.52 -3.42 -15.31
N GLU A 102 5.25 -3.34 -16.61
CA GLU A 102 5.82 -2.30 -17.49
C GLU A 102 5.36 -0.89 -17.07
N GLN A 103 4.07 -0.73 -16.78
CA GLN A 103 3.51 0.56 -16.39
C GLN A 103 4.04 1.01 -15.02
N ALA A 104 4.03 0.11 -14.04
CA ALA A 104 4.51 0.40 -12.69
C ALA A 104 6.01 0.71 -12.71
N GLY A 105 6.80 -0.04 -13.48
CA GLY A 105 8.22 0.23 -13.67
C GLY A 105 8.47 1.63 -14.23
N ALA A 106 7.80 1.99 -15.32
CA ALA A 106 7.94 3.31 -15.95
C ALA A 106 7.54 4.46 -15.02
N CYS A 107 6.42 4.32 -14.29
CA CYS A 107 6.00 5.35 -13.34
C CYS A 107 6.97 5.46 -12.15
N LEU A 108 7.52 4.34 -11.67
CA LEU A 108 8.53 4.37 -10.60
C LEU A 108 9.83 5.04 -11.05
N ASP A 109 10.26 4.82 -12.31
CA ASP A 109 11.42 5.51 -12.89
C ASP A 109 11.18 7.01 -13.05
N GLU A 110 9.95 7.41 -13.40
CA GLU A 110 9.58 8.82 -13.54
C GLU A 110 9.65 9.57 -12.20
N VAL A 111 9.18 8.95 -11.12
CA VAL A 111 9.15 9.58 -9.79
C VAL A 111 10.42 9.36 -8.98
N ASP A 112 11.38 8.58 -9.48
CA ASP A 112 12.63 8.33 -8.77
C ASP A 112 13.40 9.64 -8.53
N GLY A 113 13.91 9.82 -7.31
CA GLY A 113 14.56 11.05 -6.85
C GLY A 113 13.65 12.29 -6.73
N HIS A 114 12.35 12.20 -7.03
CA HIS A 114 11.42 13.32 -6.93
C HIS A 114 10.77 13.41 -5.53
N ARG A 115 10.27 14.61 -5.18
CA ARG A 115 9.55 14.86 -3.94
C ARG A 115 8.14 15.38 -4.20
N GLU A 116 7.16 14.84 -3.49
CA GLU A 116 5.77 15.32 -3.52
C GLU A 116 5.60 16.57 -2.64
N TRP A 117 4.90 17.59 -3.16
CA TRP A 117 4.59 18.82 -2.44
C TRP A 117 3.10 19.17 -2.59
N GLY A 118 2.41 19.34 -1.47
CA GLY A 118 1.05 19.88 -1.43
C GLY A 118 1.05 21.35 -1.02
N VAL A 119 0.59 22.25 -1.88
CA VAL A 119 0.46 23.68 -1.58
C VAL A 119 -1.00 24.04 -1.41
N ARG A 120 -1.36 24.67 -0.27
CA ARG A 120 -2.71 25.18 0.00
C ARG A 120 -2.63 26.67 0.32
N VAL A 121 -3.20 27.50 -0.55
CA VAL A 121 -3.35 28.95 -0.34
C VAL A 121 -4.71 29.21 0.31
N ARG A 122 -4.73 30.03 1.36
CA ARG A 122 -5.95 30.52 2.01
C ARG A 122 -5.95 32.04 1.91
N HIS A 123 -7.07 32.61 1.46
CA HIS A 123 -7.32 34.06 1.45
C HIS A 123 -8.09 34.47 2.69
#